data_AF-A0A9Q8PKW9-F1
#
_entry.id   AF-A0A9Q8PKW9-F1
#
_cell.length_a   1.000
_cell.length_b   1.000
_cell.length_c   1.000
_cell.angle_alpha   90.00
_cell.angle_beta   90.00
_cell.angle_gamma   90.00
#
_symmetry.space_group_name_H-M   'P 1'
#
loop_
_entity.id
_entity.type
_entity.pdbx_description
1 polymer ?
#
loop_
_entity_poly.entity_id
_entity_poly.type
_entity_poly.pdbx_seq_one_letter_code
_entity_poly.pdbx_strand_id
1 'polypeptide(L)'
;MCQAAAGFRALNPPESTSPVAHPFSTQHQTTGPSTATMVQYRGRAEFSNLLLHDWKLMRREDCSREQLRTELKLKGHHISKSAAKSLSHEQLQDRLSRVDRGLMLYGRESEAELRDLCQKRNIPSTSTTTKPQLISALEKADEDRTFLRFMDLPPELRTRIYDFYFEPLHRVRWDVAPYTIPPPPITIVSKQLRLESHPLFYNL
;
A
#
# COMPACT_ATOMS: atom_id res chain seq x y z
N MET A 1 -23.02 50.64 26.64
CA MET A 1 -22.95 51.33 27.94
C MET A 1 -23.81 50.55 28.92
N CYS A 2 -23.19 49.95 29.94
CA CYS A 2 -23.70 49.78 31.31
C CYS A 2 -22.63 48.98 32.08
N GLN A 3 -21.92 49.71 32.95
CA GLN A 3 -20.98 49.21 33.96
C GLN A 3 -21.73 48.78 35.23
N ALA A 4 -21.05 47.97 36.05
CA ALA A 4 -20.91 48.02 37.52
C ALA A 4 -20.90 46.59 38.08
N ALA A 5 -19.76 46.06 38.56
CA ALA A 5 -19.15 46.24 39.89
C ALA A 5 -19.80 45.29 40.94
N ALA A 6 -19.17 44.75 41.99
CA ALA A 6 -17.80 44.53 42.48
C ALA A 6 -17.97 43.77 43.84
N GLY A 7 -16.92 43.13 44.37
CA GLY A 7 -16.84 42.69 45.78
C GLY A 7 -16.33 41.25 45.97
N PHE A 8 -15.03 40.94 46.09
CA PHE A 8 -14.10 41.10 47.22
C PHE A 8 -14.53 40.44 48.55
N ARG A 9 -13.91 39.31 48.96
CA ARG A 9 -12.91 39.28 50.06
C ARG A 9 -12.25 37.91 50.23
N ALA A 10 -10.94 37.98 50.48
CA ALA A 10 -9.98 36.91 50.73
C ALA A 10 -10.05 36.34 52.16
N LEU A 11 -9.38 35.20 52.40
CA LEU A 11 -8.47 34.93 53.53
C LEU A 11 -7.74 33.58 53.30
N ASN A 12 -6.43 33.63 53.13
CA ASN A 12 -5.43 32.55 53.30
C ASN A 12 -4.78 32.72 54.70
N PRO A 13 -3.72 31.97 55.09
CA PRO A 13 -3.50 30.52 55.30
C PRO A 13 -3.06 30.29 56.79
N PRO A 14 -2.34 29.20 57.20
CA PRO A 14 -0.86 29.12 57.06
C PRO A 14 -0.30 27.69 56.80
N GLU A 15 0.80 27.52 56.03
CA GLU A 15 2.19 27.16 56.45
C GLU A 15 2.33 25.88 57.31
N SER A 16 3.36 25.03 57.25
CA SER A 16 4.59 24.83 56.48
C SER A 16 5.09 23.42 56.86
N THR A 17 5.93 22.79 56.03
CA THR A 17 7.20 22.13 56.45
C THR A 17 7.89 21.47 55.25
N SER A 18 9.07 21.99 54.93
CA SER A 18 10.14 21.32 54.15
C SER A 18 11.04 20.50 55.10
N PRO A 19 12.27 20.10 54.71
CA PRO A 19 12.67 19.06 53.77
C PRO A 19 13.50 17.95 54.46
N VAL A 20 13.69 16.79 53.83
CA VAL A 20 14.77 15.86 54.22
C VAL A 20 15.55 15.44 52.98
N ALA A 21 16.85 15.66 53.05
CA ALA A 21 17.87 15.30 52.06
C ALA A 21 18.61 14.02 52.46
N HIS A 22 19.42 13.54 51.51
CA HIS A 22 20.54 12.57 51.61
C HIS A 22 20.26 11.17 51.06
N PRO A 23 21.31 10.43 50.66
CA PRO A 23 21.85 10.43 49.30
C PRO A 23 21.85 8.99 48.76
N PHE A 24 22.29 8.75 47.52
CA PHE A 24 23.21 7.65 47.14
C PHE A 24 23.17 7.35 45.63
N SER A 25 24.39 7.18 45.11
CA SER A 25 24.76 6.34 43.97
C SER A 25 24.37 6.78 42.56
N THR A 26 25.27 7.58 42.00
CA THR A 26 25.72 7.46 40.61
C THR A 26 26.05 5.99 40.29
N GLN A 27 25.26 5.36 39.43
CA GLN A 27 25.71 4.20 38.65
C GLN A 27 25.73 4.58 37.18
N HIS A 28 26.94 4.62 36.63
CA HIS A 28 27.18 4.55 35.20
C HIS A 28 26.60 3.23 34.68
N GLN A 29 25.51 3.28 33.91
CA GLN A 29 25.17 2.19 33.01
C GLN A 29 25.82 2.46 31.66
N THR A 30 26.87 1.69 31.41
CA THR A 30 27.47 1.46 30.11
C THR A 30 26.40 1.07 29.10
N THR A 31 26.27 1.88 28.05
CA THR A 31 25.49 1.55 26.85
C THR A 31 26.15 0.37 26.14
N GLY A 32 25.71 -0.84 26.46
CA GLY A 32 25.90 -2.02 25.61
C GLY A 32 25.04 -1.90 24.34
N PRO A 33 25.44 -2.52 23.22
CA PRO A 33 24.68 -2.47 21.98
C PRO A 33 23.29 -3.08 22.22
N SER A 34 22.26 -2.24 22.10
CA SER A 34 20.87 -2.67 22.06
C SER A 34 20.70 -3.56 20.83
N THR A 35 20.80 -4.86 21.02
CA THR A 35 20.37 -5.85 20.03
C THR A 35 18.88 -5.64 19.86
N ALA A 36 18.51 -4.92 18.81
CA ALA A 36 17.13 -4.80 18.38
C ALA A 36 16.59 -6.22 18.16
N THR A 37 15.86 -6.73 19.16
CA THR A 37 15.11 -7.97 19.03
C THR A 37 14.04 -7.70 17.99
N MET A 38 14.32 -8.11 16.75
CA MET A 38 13.38 -8.10 15.66
C MET A 38 12.28 -9.09 16.04
N VAL A 39 11.15 -8.57 16.54
CA VAL A 39 9.98 -9.37 16.89
C VAL A 39 9.45 -9.99 15.61
N GLN A 40 9.87 -11.23 15.33
CA GLN A 40 9.27 -12.03 14.28
C GLN A 40 7.87 -12.42 14.74
N TYR A 41 6.85 -11.70 14.26
CA TYR A 41 5.46 -12.13 14.37
C TYR A 41 5.28 -13.42 13.56
N ARG A 42 5.47 -14.58 14.21
CA ARG A 42 4.98 -15.86 13.72
C ARG A 42 3.47 -15.96 13.97
N GLY A 43 2.70 -15.13 13.26
CA GLY A 43 1.26 -15.30 13.16
C GLY A 43 0.94 -16.42 12.19
N ARG A 44 1.00 -17.68 12.65
CA ARG A 44 0.36 -18.81 11.95
C ARG A 44 -1.13 -18.73 12.24
N ALA A 45 -1.82 -17.88 11.51
CA ALA A 45 -3.26 -17.91 11.46
C ALA A 45 -3.64 -18.29 10.04
N GLU A 46 -4.28 -19.46 9.92
CA GLU A 46 -4.86 -19.99 8.69
C GLU A 46 -6.13 -19.16 8.38
N PHE A 47 -5.95 -17.86 8.19
CA PHE A 47 -6.97 -17.00 7.62
C PHE A 47 -7.10 -17.39 6.15
N SER A 48 -8.35 -17.58 5.71
CA SER A 48 -8.73 -17.90 4.34
C SER A 48 -7.76 -17.29 3.32
N ASN A 49 -7.04 -18.18 2.61
CA ASN A 49 -5.94 -17.90 1.69
C ASN A 49 -6.25 -16.85 0.60
N LEU A 50 -7.50 -16.45 0.44
CA LEU A 50 -7.98 -15.58 -0.63
C LEU A 50 -7.69 -14.08 -0.43
N LEU A 51 -7.37 -13.61 0.78
CA LEU A 51 -7.15 -12.17 1.03
C LEU A 51 -5.83 -11.85 1.74
N LEU A 52 -5.27 -12.81 2.48
CA LEU A 52 -4.03 -12.60 3.24
C LEU A 52 -2.81 -12.38 2.33
N HIS A 53 -2.91 -12.80 1.06
CA HIS A 53 -1.86 -12.75 0.05
C HIS A 53 -2.19 -11.87 -1.14
N ASP A 54 -3.30 -11.11 -1.13
CA ASP A 54 -3.74 -10.31 -2.29
C ASP A 54 -2.74 -9.23 -2.71
N TRP A 55 -1.83 -8.85 -1.82
CA TRP A 55 -0.76 -7.90 -2.10
C TRP A 55 0.50 -8.56 -2.70
N LYS A 56 0.63 -9.89 -2.64
CA LYS A 56 1.77 -10.61 -3.21
C LYS A 56 1.47 -10.98 -4.65
N LEU A 57 2.38 -10.61 -5.55
CA LEU A 57 2.38 -11.18 -6.89
C LEU A 57 2.62 -12.68 -6.79
N MET A 58 1.67 -13.45 -7.32
CA MET A 58 1.79 -14.90 -7.38
C MET A 58 2.99 -15.28 -8.23
N ARG A 59 3.90 -16.10 -7.69
CA ARG A 59 4.94 -16.73 -8.49
C ARG A 59 4.29 -17.78 -9.38
N ARG A 60 4.52 -17.70 -10.69
CA ARG A 60 3.84 -18.50 -11.71
C ARG A 60 4.82 -19.32 -12.54
N GLU A 61 6.00 -19.60 -11.98
CA GLU A 61 7.09 -20.36 -12.61
C GLU A 61 6.60 -21.75 -13.07
N ASP A 62 5.74 -22.39 -12.26
CA ASP A 62 5.22 -23.73 -12.53
C ASP A 62 3.90 -23.76 -13.31
N CYS A 63 3.32 -22.60 -13.65
CA CYS A 63 2.06 -22.55 -14.36
C CYS A 63 2.22 -22.97 -15.83
N SER A 64 1.37 -23.88 -16.31
CA SER A 64 1.32 -24.24 -17.72
C SER A 64 0.76 -23.10 -18.58
N ARG A 65 1.06 -23.10 -19.88
CA ARG A 65 0.51 -22.13 -20.84
C ARG A 65 -1.02 -22.10 -20.84
N GLU A 66 -1.66 -23.24 -20.61
CA GLU A 66 -3.12 -23.36 -20.57
C GLU A 66 -3.71 -22.76 -19.29
N GLN A 67 -3.03 -22.94 -18.16
CA GLN A 67 -3.41 -22.31 -16.89
C GLN A 67 -3.32 -20.78 -17.00
N LEU A 68 -2.22 -20.25 -17.55
CA LEU A 68 -2.04 -18.80 -17.74
C LEU A 68 -3.13 -18.19 -18.65
N ARG A 69 -3.52 -18.88 -19.71
CA ARG A 69 -4.59 -18.42 -20.62
C ARG A 69 -5.96 -18.45 -19.95
N THR A 70 -6.25 -19.52 -19.20
CA THR A 70 -7.50 -19.66 -18.46
C THR A 70 -7.63 -18.52 -17.44
N GLU A 71 -6.56 -18.21 -16.73
CA GLU A 71 -6.54 -17.12 -15.75
C GLU A 71 -6.77 -15.74 -16.40
N LEU A 72 -6.06 -15.44 -17.50
CA LEU A 72 -6.28 -14.21 -18.25
C LEU A 72 -7.73 -14.08 -18.72
N LYS A 73 -8.34 -15.18 -19.17
CA LYS A 73 -9.75 -15.21 -19.58
C LYS A 73 -10.68 -14.94 -18.40
N LEU A 74 -10.44 -15.57 -17.25
CA LEU A 74 -11.21 -15.34 -16.02
C LEU A 74 -11.16 -13.88 -15.58
N LYS A 75 -10.02 -13.21 -15.80
CA LYS A 75 -9.84 -11.77 -15.55
C LYS A 75 -10.36 -10.86 -16.67
N GLY A 76 -11.11 -11.39 -17.65
CA GLY A 76 -11.71 -10.63 -18.76
C GLY A 76 -10.79 -10.37 -19.96
N HIS A 77 -9.53 -10.82 -19.90
CA HIS A 77 -8.52 -10.63 -20.94
C HIS A 77 -8.48 -11.83 -21.90
N HIS A 78 -9.47 -11.88 -22.79
CA HIS A 78 -9.54 -12.82 -23.90
C HIS A 78 -8.42 -12.60 -24.93
N ILE A 79 -7.69 -13.68 -25.23
CA ILE A 79 -6.70 -13.78 -26.31
C ILE A 79 -7.29 -14.68 -27.40
N SER A 80 -7.24 -14.25 -28.67
CA SER A 80 -7.72 -15.09 -29.78
C SER A 80 -6.89 -16.38 -29.91
N LYS A 81 -7.49 -17.45 -30.45
CA LYS A 81 -6.78 -18.74 -30.60
C LYS A 81 -5.50 -18.63 -31.43
N SER A 82 -5.51 -17.81 -32.48
CA SER A 82 -4.34 -17.55 -33.33
C SER A 82 -3.23 -16.82 -32.58
N ALA A 83 -3.57 -15.73 -31.89
CA ALA A 83 -2.61 -14.97 -31.09
C ALA A 83 -2.10 -15.77 -29.88
N ALA A 84 -2.94 -16.62 -29.29
CA ALA A 84 -2.55 -17.49 -28.19
C ALA A 84 -1.47 -18.48 -28.62
N LYS A 85 -1.51 -18.98 -29.87
CA LYS A 85 -0.51 -19.90 -30.42
C LYS A 85 0.85 -19.21 -30.62
N SER A 86 0.86 -17.94 -31.01
CA SER A 86 2.10 -17.19 -31.26
C SER A 86 2.79 -16.66 -30.01
N LEU A 87 2.07 -16.44 -28.91
CA LEU A 87 2.67 -15.95 -27.67
C LEU A 87 3.58 -17.01 -27.03
N SER A 88 4.74 -16.63 -26.53
CA SER A 88 5.58 -17.50 -25.70
C SER A 88 4.95 -17.71 -24.32
N HIS A 89 5.48 -18.67 -23.55
CA HIS A 89 5.06 -18.86 -22.15
C HIS A 89 5.40 -17.62 -21.29
N GLU A 90 6.62 -17.08 -21.45
CA GLU A 90 7.07 -15.85 -20.81
C GLU A 90 6.17 -14.65 -21.12
N GLN A 91 5.75 -14.47 -22.38
CA GLN A 91 4.83 -13.41 -22.77
C GLN A 91 3.44 -13.54 -22.14
N LEU A 92 2.97 -14.78 -21.89
CA LEU A 92 1.71 -15.00 -21.18
C LEU A 92 1.85 -14.70 -19.68
N GLN A 93 2.98 -15.05 -19.07
CA GLN A 93 3.29 -14.71 -17.68
C GLN A 93 3.38 -13.19 -17.50
N ASP A 94 4.10 -12.49 -18.37
CA ASP A 94 4.25 -11.04 -18.33
C ASP A 94 2.89 -10.34 -18.41
N ARG A 95 2.05 -10.71 -19.39
CA ARG A 95 0.70 -10.17 -19.54
C ARG A 95 -0.16 -10.38 -18.30
N LEU A 96 -0.10 -11.57 -17.71
CA LEU A 96 -0.88 -11.88 -16.52
C LEU A 96 -0.36 -11.12 -15.29
N SER A 97 0.97 -11.01 -15.15
CA SER A 97 1.62 -10.18 -14.13
C SER A 97 1.19 -8.71 -14.24
N ARG A 98 1.15 -8.17 -15.46
CA ARG A 98 0.64 -6.81 -15.72
C ARG A 98 -0.83 -6.67 -15.28
N VAL A 99 -1.69 -7.63 -15.62
CA VAL A 99 -3.10 -7.63 -15.20
C VAL A 99 -3.24 -7.72 -13.68
N ASP A 100 -2.46 -8.58 -13.01
CA ASP A 100 -2.46 -8.72 -11.56
C ASP A 100 -2.03 -7.42 -10.85
N ARG A 101 -1.15 -6.64 -11.49
CA ARG A 101 -0.74 -5.29 -11.03
C ARG A 101 -1.73 -4.19 -11.37
N GLY A 102 -2.86 -4.51 -11.99
CA GLY A 102 -3.85 -3.54 -12.45
C GLY A 102 -3.37 -2.68 -13.64
N LEU A 103 -2.33 -3.13 -14.36
CA LEU A 103 -1.82 -2.45 -15.54
C LEU A 103 -2.60 -2.85 -16.80
N MET A 104 -2.75 -1.90 -17.72
CA MET A 104 -3.47 -2.10 -18.96
C MET A 104 -2.68 -2.95 -19.95
N LEU A 105 -3.40 -3.79 -20.71
CA LEU A 105 -2.91 -4.48 -21.90
C LEU A 105 -3.33 -3.70 -23.14
N TYR A 106 -2.38 -3.04 -23.80
CA TYR A 106 -2.65 -2.12 -24.91
C TYR A 106 -3.00 -2.80 -26.25
N GLY A 107 -2.99 -4.13 -26.31
CA GLY A 107 -3.17 -4.87 -27.57
C GLY A 107 -4.52 -4.65 -28.27
N ARG A 108 -5.55 -4.23 -27.52
CA ARG A 108 -6.91 -4.01 -28.05
C ARG A 108 -7.13 -2.61 -28.63
N GLU A 109 -6.35 -1.64 -28.17
CA GLU A 109 -6.50 -0.24 -28.56
C GLU A 109 -6.11 -0.03 -30.02
N SER A 110 -6.76 0.93 -30.68
CA SER A 110 -6.41 1.39 -32.01
C SER A 110 -5.10 2.18 -32.02
N GLU A 111 -4.44 2.31 -33.17
CA GLU A 111 -3.21 3.11 -33.26
C GLU A 111 -3.42 4.58 -32.87
N ALA A 112 -4.62 5.13 -33.16
CA ALA A 112 -4.96 6.50 -32.78
C ALA A 112 -5.04 6.66 -31.26
N GLU A 113 -5.71 5.73 -30.56
CA GLU A 113 -5.80 5.73 -29.09
C GLU A 113 -4.42 5.54 -28.44
N LEU A 114 -3.59 4.67 -28.99
CA LEU A 114 -2.22 4.48 -28.49
C LEU A 114 -1.37 5.74 -28.62
N ARG A 115 -1.50 6.48 -29.73
CA ARG A 115 -0.81 7.76 -29.91
C ARG A 115 -1.29 8.82 -28.93
N ASP A 116 -2.60 8.92 -28.73
CA ASP A 116 -3.18 9.80 -27.72
C ASP A 116 -2.68 9.47 -26.30
N LEU A 117 -2.60 8.18 -25.95
CA LEU A 117 -2.01 7.74 -24.68
C LEU A 117 -0.54 8.11 -24.56
N CYS A 118 0.25 7.94 -25.62
CA CYS A 118 1.64 8.38 -25.64
C CYS A 118 1.75 9.89 -25.43
N GLN A 119 0.93 10.68 -26.14
CA GLN A 119 0.90 12.14 -26.02
C GLN A 119 0.56 12.59 -24.60
N LYS A 120 -0.51 12.03 -24.00
CA LYS A 120 -0.93 12.34 -22.62
C LYS A 120 0.15 12.04 -21.57
N ARG A 121 1.04 11.10 -21.87
CA ARG A 121 2.13 10.66 -20.97
C ARG A 121 3.48 11.27 -21.35
N ASN A 122 3.53 12.18 -22.32
CA ASN A 122 4.76 12.76 -22.87
C ASN A 122 5.76 11.69 -23.36
N ILE A 123 5.27 10.58 -23.90
CA ILE A 123 6.09 9.53 -24.50
C ILE A 123 6.31 9.89 -25.98
N PRO A 124 7.57 10.00 -26.44
CA PRO A 124 7.86 10.37 -27.82
C PRO A 124 7.31 9.30 -28.77
N SER A 125 6.42 9.71 -29.67
CA SER A 125 5.91 8.86 -30.75
C SER A 125 5.87 9.65 -32.06
N THR A 126 6.43 9.08 -33.13
CA THR A 126 6.46 9.68 -34.46
C THR A 126 5.34 9.10 -35.32
N SER A 127 4.93 9.79 -36.39
CA SER A 127 3.98 9.24 -37.38
C SER A 127 4.43 7.89 -37.96
N THR A 128 5.73 7.64 -38.01
CA THR A 128 6.32 6.36 -38.49
C THR A 128 6.33 5.24 -37.44
N THR A 129 6.01 5.52 -36.18
CA THR A 129 6.00 4.50 -35.12
C THR A 129 4.87 3.52 -35.34
N THR A 130 5.20 2.24 -35.43
CA THR A 130 4.24 1.15 -35.65
C THR A 130 3.46 0.82 -34.37
N LYS A 131 2.27 0.21 -34.49
CA LYS A 131 1.48 -0.28 -33.34
C LYS A 131 2.29 -1.04 -32.28
N PRO A 132 3.09 -2.08 -32.62
CA PRO A 132 3.86 -2.82 -31.62
C PRO A 132 4.90 -1.96 -30.91
N GLN A 133 5.49 -0.97 -31.58
CA GLN A 133 6.42 -0.02 -30.96
C GLN A 133 5.71 0.92 -29.98
N LEU A 134 4.52 1.41 -30.33
CA LEU A 134 3.69 2.22 -29.42
C LEU A 134 3.31 1.43 -28.16
N ILE A 135 2.86 0.18 -28.34
CA ILE A 135 2.53 -0.72 -27.21
C ILE A 135 3.77 -0.92 -26.33
N SER A 136 4.91 -1.28 -26.92
CA SER A 136 6.13 -1.52 -26.17
C SER A 136 6.60 -0.26 -25.41
N ALA A 137 6.49 0.92 -26.02
CA ALA A 137 6.83 2.18 -25.36
C ALA A 137 5.90 2.49 -24.18
N LEU A 138 4.60 2.24 -24.30
CA LEU A 138 3.63 2.43 -23.23
C LEU A 138 3.83 1.42 -22.09
N GLU A 139 4.04 0.14 -22.43
CA GLU A 139 4.30 -0.91 -21.45
C GLU A 139 5.60 -0.62 -20.69
N LYS A 140 6.67 -0.25 -21.40
CA LYS A 140 7.93 0.17 -20.81
C LYS A 140 7.75 1.39 -19.91
N ALA A 141 7.00 2.40 -20.35
CA ALA A 141 6.73 3.58 -19.53
C ALA A 141 5.90 3.25 -18.28
N ASP A 142 5.10 2.17 -18.28
CA ASP A 142 4.42 1.68 -17.08
C ASP A 142 5.38 0.97 -16.13
N GLU A 143 6.35 0.21 -16.66
CA GLU A 143 7.36 -0.49 -15.86
C GLU A 143 8.40 0.46 -15.26
N ASP A 144 8.78 1.49 -16.02
CA ASP A 144 9.76 2.50 -15.61
C ASP A 144 9.17 3.54 -14.64
N ARG A 145 7.87 3.46 -14.30
CA ARG A 145 7.27 4.38 -13.33
C ARG A 145 7.92 4.20 -11.97
N THR A 146 8.71 5.18 -11.59
CA THR A 146 9.16 5.31 -10.22
C THR A 146 8.14 6.13 -9.45
N PHE A 147 7.62 5.53 -8.38
CA PHE A 147 6.85 6.29 -7.41
C PHE A 147 7.85 7.08 -6.56
N LEU A 148 7.59 8.38 -6.35
CA LEU A 148 8.32 9.16 -5.36
C LEU A 148 8.25 8.44 -4.00
N ARG A 149 9.20 8.70 -3.09
CA ARG A 149 9.18 7.99 -1.80
C ARG A 149 7.81 8.23 -1.16
N PHE A 150 7.13 7.15 -0.78
CA PHE A 150 5.75 7.22 -0.27
C PHE A 150 5.59 8.23 0.87
N MET A 151 6.62 8.36 1.71
CA MET A 151 6.64 9.31 2.82
C MET A 151 6.81 10.78 2.42
N ASP A 152 7.25 11.06 1.19
CA ASP A 152 7.37 12.42 0.65
C ASP A 152 6.03 12.94 0.12
N LEU A 153 5.01 12.08 -0.01
CA LEU A 153 3.65 12.51 -0.33
C LEU A 153 3.05 13.32 0.84
N PRO A 154 2.20 14.33 0.58
CA PRO A 154 1.39 14.97 1.62
C PRO A 154 0.53 13.96 2.40
N PRO A 155 0.28 14.18 3.71
CA PRO A 155 -0.52 13.29 4.54
C PRO A 155 -1.89 12.95 3.93
N GLU A 156 -2.55 13.92 3.29
CA GLU A 156 -3.86 13.75 2.67
C GLU A 156 -3.83 12.72 1.53
N LEU A 157 -2.75 12.71 0.74
CA LEU A 157 -2.57 11.72 -0.32
C LEU A 157 -2.23 10.34 0.25
N ARG A 158 -1.43 10.27 1.32
CA ARG A 158 -1.16 9.00 2.01
C ARG A 158 -2.44 8.39 2.57
N THR A 159 -3.28 9.21 3.21
CA THR A 159 -4.61 8.80 3.71
C THR A 159 -5.47 8.22 2.60
N ARG A 160 -5.58 8.90 1.44
CA ARG A 160 -6.34 8.36 0.29
C ARG A 160 -5.81 7.03 -0.22
N ILE A 161 -4.49 6.82 -0.18
CA ILE A 161 -3.90 5.52 -0.56
C ILE A 161 -4.27 4.45 0.46
N TYR A 162 -4.27 4.76 1.76
CA TYR A 162 -4.73 3.83 2.79
C TYR A 162 -6.20 3.47 2.60
N ASP A 163 -7.07 4.45 2.36
CA ASP A 163 -8.50 4.22 2.11
C ASP A 163 -8.70 3.29 0.91
N PHE A 164 -8.02 3.58 -0.20
CA PHE A 164 -8.08 2.73 -1.40
C PHE A 164 -7.57 1.31 -1.15
N TYR A 165 -6.51 1.16 -0.34
CA TYR A 165 -5.97 -0.14 0.02
C TYR A 165 -6.91 -0.93 0.95
N PHE A 166 -7.61 -0.26 1.86
CA PHE A 166 -8.49 -0.90 2.82
C PHE A 166 -9.89 -1.19 2.28
N GLU A 167 -10.36 -0.46 1.26
CA GLU A 167 -11.70 -0.64 0.69
C GLU A 167 -12.05 -2.12 0.38
N PRO A 168 -11.21 -2.93 -0.29
CA PRO A 168 -11.53 -4.32 -0.53
C PRO A 168 -11.57 -5.15 0.76
N LEU A 169 -10.70 -4.84 1.73
CA LEU A 169 -10.62 -5.55 3.02
C LEU A 169 -11.86 -5.28 3.88
N HIS A 170 -12.46 -4.09 3.78
CA HIS A 170 -13.71 -3.75 4.48
C HIS A 170 -14.95 -4.33 3.81
N ARG A 171 -14.91 -4.61 2.50
CA ARG A 171 -16.01 -5.29 1.78
C ARG A 171 -16.14 -6.76 2.18
N VAL A 172 -15.05 -7.36 2.67
CA VAL A 172 -15.06 -8.74 3.14
C VAL A 172 -15.79 -8.79 4.47
N ARG A 173 -16.83 -9.62 4.55
CA ARG A 173 -17.49 -9.92 5.82
C ARG A 173 -16.55 -10.77 6.66
N TRP A 174 -16.01 -10.15 7.70
CA TRP A 174 -15.27 -10.86 8.73
C TRP A 174 -16.29 -11.48 9.67
N ASP A 175 -16.39 -12.81 9.69
CA ASP A 175 -17.26 -13.55 10.64
C ASP A 175 -16.69 -13.54 12.08
N VAL A 176 -15.83 -12.58 12.39
CA VAL A 176 -15.08 -12.50 13.64
C VAL A 176 -15.17 -11.09 14.22
N ALA A 177 -15.05 -10.98 15.55
CA ALA A 177 -15.11 -9.69 16.24
C ALA A 177 -14.01 -8.73 15.72
N PRO A 178 -14.27 -7.41 15.61
CA PRO A 178 -13.33 -6.45 14.99
C PRO A 178 -11.90 -6.49 15.55
N TYR A 179 -11.76 -6.73 16.87
CA TYR A 179 -10.47 -6.79 17.57
C TYR A 179 -9.65 -8.06 17.28
N THR A 180 -10.22 -9.02 16.56
CA THR A 180 -9.54 -10.27 16.17
C THR A 180 -9.07 -10.24 14.71
N ILE A 181 -9.43 -9.19 13.96
CA ILE A 181 -8.96 -9.00 12.59
C ILE A 181 -7.48 -8.64 12.64
N PRO A 182 -6.60 -9.43 12.00
CA PRO A 182 -5.17 -9.15 12.02
C PRO A 182 -4.88 -7.80 11.36
N PRO A 183 -3.90 -7.04 11.87
CA PRO A 183 -3.58 -5.74 11.31
C PRO A 183 -3.05 -5.91 9.88
N PRO A 184 -3.45 -5.06 8.93
CA PRO A 184 -3.09 -5.23 7.54
C PRO A 184 -1.58 -5.03 7.33
N PRO A 185 -0.97 -5.69 6.33
CA PRO A 185 0.48 -5.67 6.07
C PRO A 185 1.11 -4.27 6.05
N ILE A 186 0.40 -3.25 5.58
CA ILE A 186 0.92 -1.88 5.55
C ILE A 186 1.26 -1.32 6.95
N THR A 187 0.55 -1.76 7.99
CA THR A 187 0.74 -1.31 9.38
C THR A 187 1.96 -1.91 10.08
N ILE A 188 2.61 -2.93 9.47
CA ILE A 188 3.79 -3.58 10.05
C ILE A 188 5.11 -3.14 9.40
N VAL A 189 5.05 -2.34 8.34
CA VAL A 189 6.25 -1.92 7.59
C VAL A 189 7.07 -0.87 8.34
N SER A 190 6.42 0.10 8.99
CA SER A 190 7.11 1.11 9.82
C SER A 190 6.20 1.68 10.90
N LYS A 191 6.80 2.29 11.94
CA LYS A 191 6.05 2.95 13.02
C LYS A 191 5.16 4.08 12.49
N GLN A 192 5.67 4.88 11.55
CA GLN A 192 4.91 6.00 10.99
C GLN A 192 3.70 5.52 10.19
N LEU A 193 3.88 4.53 9.30
CA LEU A 193 2.78 3.94 8.53
C LEU A 193 1.74 3.33 9.48
N ARG A 194 2.18 2.66 10.55
CA ARG A 194 1.28 2.12 11.56
C ARG A 194 0.43 3.22 12.20
N LEU A 195 1.04 4.31 12.66
CA LEU A 195 0.31 5.39 13.34
C LEU A 195 -0.74 6.05 12.42
N GLU A 196 -0.42 6.20 11.13
CA GLU A 196 -1.35 6.82 10.17
C GLU A 196 -2.47 5.86 9.74
N SER A 197 -2.13 4.61 9.41
CA SER A 197 -3.06 3.69 8.74
C SER A 197 -3.86 2.81 9.70
N HIS A 198 -3.34 2.50 10.89
CA HIS A 198 -4.03 1.68 11.88
C HIS A 198 -5.38 2.24 12.33
N PRO A 199 -5.53 3.55 12.66
CA PRO A 199 -6.84 4.08 13.03
C PRO A 199 -7.83 4.04 11.85
N LEU A 200 -7.36 4.24 10.62
CA LEU A 200 -8.23 4.18 9.43
C LEU A 200 -8.78 2.78 9.18
N PHE A 201 -8.01 1.73 9.50
CA PHE A 201 -8.47 0.36 9.30
C PHE A 201 -9.53 -0.09 10.31
N TYR A 202 -9.39 0.29 11.59
CA TYR A 202 -10.25 -0.22 12.68
C TYR A 202 -11.37 0.73 13.12
N ASN A 203 -11.37 2.00 12.69
CA ASN A 203 -12.36 2.99 13.11
C ASN A 203 -13.49 3.22 12.08
N LEU A 204 -13.71 2.29 11.15
CA LEU A 204 -14.82 2.32 10.18
C LEU A 204 -16.02 1.49 10.66
#